data_AF-A0A547LTM7-F1
#
_entry.id   AF-A0A547LTM7-F1
#
_cell.length_a   1.000
_cell.length_b   1.000
_cell.length_c   1.000
_cell.angle_alpha   90.00
_cell.angle_beta   90.00
_cell.angle_gamma   90.00
#
_symmetry.space_group_name_H-M   'P 1'
#
loop_
_entity.id
_entity.type
_entity.pdbx_description
1 polymer ?
#
loop_
_entity_poly.entity_id
_entity_poly.type
_entity_poly.pdbx_seq_one_letter_code
_entity_poly.pdbx_strand_id
1 'polypeptide(L)'
;MFEAFSDADEWLALYASTVGTLRTLTPSEFYDETNNRYHTARDDIMRLVHGLENPADFREFLDVNAGRKTWLPDSSEALTAMDGTEIHYRVVSNLADERWVDGALNEAFENGTLIPALERIAAEIGKFKLNSSQQTP
;
A
#
# COMPACT_ATOMS: atom_id res chain seq x y z
N MET A 1 -11.92 10.24 5.18
CA MET A 1 -10.85 11.18 4.76
C MET A 1 -9.83 11.20 5.88
N PHE A 2 -8.60 10.76 5.63
CA PHE A 2 -7.54 10.74 6.64
C PHE A 2 -6.95 12.14 6.84
N GLU A 3 -6.40 12.40 8.02
CA GLU A 3 -5.62 13.61 8.27
C GLU A 3 -4.32 13.54 7.44
N ALA A 4 -4.06 14.60 6.68
CA ALA A 4 -2.83 14.74 5.89
C ALA A 4 -1.61 14.76 6.81
N PHE A 5 -0.50 14.25 6.28
CA PHE A 5 0.79 14.36 6.95
C PHE A 5 1.32 15.77 6.85
N SER A 6 1.88 16.26 7.95
CA SER A 6 2.51 17.57 8.03
C SER A 6 3.83 17.61 7.27
N ASP A 7 4.59 16.51 7.32
CA ASP A 7 5.88 16.34 6.67
C ASP A 7 6.23 14.85 6.47
N ALA A 8 7.39 14.59 5.86
CA ALA A 8 7.86 13.24 5.57
C ALA A 8 8.26 12.48 6.83
N ASP A 9 8.66 13.17 7.91
CA ASP A 9 9.04 12.53 9.17
C ASP A 9 7.81 11.95 9.87
N GLU A 10 6.67 12.66 9.85
CA GLU A 10 5.39 12.15 10.33
C GLU A 10 4.96 10.90 9.53
N TRP A 11 5.10 10.95 8.20
CA TRP A 11 4.82 9.81 7.34
C TRP A 11 5.72 8.60 7.68
N LEU A 12 7.03 8.84 7.81
CA LEU A 12 8.01 7.80 8.15
C LEU A 12 7.79 7.20 9.55
N ALA A 13 7.32 8.01 10.51
CA ALA A 13 6.97 7.53 11.84
C ALA A 13 5.77 6.58 11.81
N LEU A 14 4.71 6.91 11.06
CA LEU A 14 3.58 6.00 10.87
C LEU A 14 4.04 4.72 10.16
N TYR A 15 4.83 4.86 9.09
CA TYR A 15 5.39 3.72 8.35
C TYR A 15 6.15 2.76 9.27
N ALA A 16 7.04 3.27 10.11
CA ALA A 16 7.83 2.46 11.03
C ALA A 16 6.95 1.70 12.03
N SER A 17 5.91 2.37 12.56
CA SER A 17 4.92 1.76 13.45
C SER A 17 4.10 0.66 12.75
N THR A 18 3.62 0.94 11.54
CA THR A 18 2.83 -0.01 10.74
C THR A 18 3.64 -1.24 10.36
N VAL A 19 4.87 -1.08 9.86
CA VAL A 19 5.75 -2.21 9.55
C VAL A 19 6.11 -3.00 10.81
N GLY A 20 6.36 -2.32 11.93
CA GLY A 20 6.57 -2.97 13.22
C GLY A 20 5.40 -3.88 13.61
N THR A 21 4.17 -3.39 13.45
CA THR A 21 2.94 -4.15 13.71
C THR A 21 2.79 -5.32 12.74
N LEU A 22 2.93 -5.09 11.43
CA LEU A 22 2.79 -6.13 10.39
C LEU A 22 3.73 -7.31 10.62
N ARG A 23 4.96 -7.08 11.09
CA ARG A 23 5.94 -8.14 11.40
C ARG A 23 5.54 -9.03 12.58
N THR A 24 4.58 -8.61 13.41
CA THR A 24 4.09 -9.41 14.54
C THR A 24 2.83 -10.23 14.22
N LEU A 25 2.17 -9.94 13.10
CA LEU A 25 0.91 -10.58 12.73
C LEU A 25 1.18 -11.86 11.92
N THR A 26 0.37 -12.88 12.18
CA THR A 26 0.15 -14.00 11.25
C THR A 26 -0.85 -13.60 10.16
N PRO A 27 -0.91 -14.32 9.02
CA PRO A 27 -1.88 -14.02 7.97
C PRO A 27 -3.34 -13.98 8.45
N SER A 28 -3.75 -14.96 9.27
CA SER A 28 -5.10 -15.00 9.84
C SER A 28 -5.39 -13.88 10.84
N GLU A 29 -4.36 -13.27 11.44
CA GLU A 29 -4.52 -12.07 12.28
C GLU A 29 -4.57 -10.79 11.44
N PHE A 30 -3.86 -10.76 10.30
CA PHE A 30 -3.89 -9.65 9.36
C PHE A 30 -5.24 -9.55 8.64
N TYR A 31 -5.78 -10.69 8.19
CA TYR A 31 -7.09 -10.78 7.57
C TYR A 31 -7.83 -12.03 8.05
N ASP A 32 -8.93 -11.81 8.76
CA ASP A 32 -9.84 -12.84 9.22
C ASP A 32 -10.83 -13.16 8.07
N GLU A 33 -10.53 -14.22 7.33
CA GLU A 33 -11.39 -14.70 6.23
C GLU A 33 -12.78 -15.11 6.70
N THR A 34 -12.92 -15.58 7.94
CA THR A 34 -14.21 -16.05 8.49
C THR A 34 -15.16 -14.89 8.70
N ASN A 35 -14.65 -13.78 9.23
CA ASN A 35 -15.43 -12.57 9.49
C ASN A 35 -15.28 -11.50 8.40
N ASN A 36 -14.53 -11.81 7.34
CA ASN A 36 -14.21 -10.92 6.24
C ASN A 36 -13.68 -9.55 6.73
N ARG A 37 -12.68 -9.59 7.62
CA ARG A 37 -12.24 -8.41 8.37
C ARG A 37 -10.73 -8.29 8.44
N TYR A 38 -10.23 -7.10 8.10
CA TYR A 38 -8.83 -6.74 8.28
C TYR A 38 -8.49 -6.36 9.74
N HIS A 39 -7.22 -6.55 10.08
CA HIS A 39 -6.58 -5.87 11.20
C HIS A 39 -6.57 -4.34 11.00
N THR A 40 -6.52 -3.57 12.09
CA THR A 40 -6.49 -2.09 12.05
C THR A 40 -5.28 -1.54 11.29
N ALA A 41 -4.21 -2.32 11.18
CA ALA A 41 -3.02 -1.97 10.40
C ALA A 41 -3.36 -1.71 8.91
N ARG A 42 -4.46 -2.26 8.38
CA ARG A 42 -4.93 -1.95 7.02
C ARG A 42 -5.28 -0.48 6.86
N ASP A 43 -5.86 0.14 7.89
CA ASP A 43 -6.21 1.57 7.84
C ASP A 43 -4.97 2.46 7.90
N ASP A 44 -3.93 2.03 8.60
CA ASP A 44 -2.64 2.71 8.57
C ASP A 44 -1.98 2.59 7.20
N ILE A 45 -2.02 1.42 6.56
CA ILE A 45 -1.55 1.26 5.17
C ILE A 45 -2.34 2.17 4.23
N MET A 46 -3.67 2.25 4.38
CA MET A 46 -4.50 3.18 3.61
C MET A 46 -4.05 4.62 3.79
N ARG A 47 -3.83 5.05 5.04
CA ARG A 47 -3.34 6.40 5.34
C ARG A 47 -1.98 6.65 4.72
N LEU A 48 -1.04 5.70 4.80
CA LEU A 48 0.29 5.82 4.21
C LEU A 48 0.23 6.03 2.70
N VAL A 49 -0.53 5.20 1.97
CA VAL A 49 -0.56 5.29 0.51
C VAL A 49 -1.43 6.45 0.00
N HIS A 50 -2.58 6.73 0.63
CA HIS A 50 -3.38 7.89 0.26
C HIS A 50 -2.80 9.21 0.76
N GLY A 51 -1.77 9.18 1.62
CA GLY A 51 -1.00 10.36 2.00
C GLY A 51 0.01 10.81 0.95
N LEU A 52 0.23 10.02 -0.11
CA LEU A 52 1.17 10.33 -1.18
C LEU A 52 0.42 10.61 -2.49
N GLU A 53 0.79 11.71 -3.15
CA GLU A 53 0.44 11.91 -4.56
C GLU A 53 1.20 10.88 -5.39
N ASN A 54 0.49 10.09 -6.19
CA ASN A 54 1.15 9.18 -7.12
C ASN A 54 1.52 9.92 -8.40
N PRO A 55 2.82 10.04 -8.75
CA PRO A 55 3.23 10.69 -9.99
C PRO A 55 3.02 9.80 -11.25
N ALA A 56 2.65 8.52 -11.11
CA ALA A 56 2.50 7.58 -12.21
C ALA A 56 1.17 7.76 -12.98
N ASP A 57 1.21 7.53 -14.31
CA ASP A 57 0.01 7.56 -15.16
C ASP A 57 -0.85 6.30 -14.97
N PHE A 58 -2.05 6.50 -14.43
CA PHE A 58 -3.06 5.46 -14.13
C PHE A 58 -3.44 4.64 -15.38
N ARG A 59 -3.45 5.25 -16.57
CA ARG A 59 -3.92 4.59 -17.79
C ARG A 59 -2.91 3.59 -18.34
N GLU A 60 -1.64 3.97 -18.35
CA GLU A 60 -0.54 3.12 -18.83
C GLU A 60 -0.38 1.86 -17.96
N PHE A 61 -0.62 1.99 -16.65
CA PHE A 61 -0.58 0.86 -15.72
C PHE A 61 -1.64 -0.22 -16.01
N LEU A 62 -2.89 0.20 -16.27
CA LEU A 62 -4.02 -0.71 -16.46
C LEU A 62 -3.89 -1.57 -17.73
N ASP A 63 -3.36 -0.99 -18.80
CA ASP A 63 -3.19 -1.67 -20.09
C ASP A 63 -2.20 -2.85 -19.99
N VAL A 64 -1.24 -2.81 -19.05
CA VAL A 64 -0.19 -3.82 -18.90
C VAL A 64 -0.57 -4.96 -17.95
N ASN A 65 -1.44 -4.72 -16.96
CA ASN A 65 -1.56 -5.61 -15.80
C ASN A 65 -2.96 -6.25 -15.60
N ALA A 66 -3.90 -6.13 -16.56
CA ALA A 66 -5.27 -6.64 -16.43
C ALA A 66 -5.35 -8.13 -15.98
N GLY A 67 -6.27 -8.44 -15.05
CA GLY A 67 -6.65 -9.82 -14.69
C GLY A 67 -5.88 -10.53 -13.56
N ARG A 68 -4.97 -9.86 -12.84
CA ARG A 68 -4.27 -10.46 -11.68
C ARG A 68 -5.16 -10.55 -10.41
N LYS A 69 -4.83 -11.40 -9.44
CA LYS A 69 -5.55 -11.45 -8.14
C LYS A 69 -5.10 -10.35 -7.18
N THR A 70 -3.79 -10.24 -6.96
CA THR A 70 -3.11 -9.07 -6.39
C THR A 70 -2.37 -8.29 -7.48
N TRP A 71 -2.25 -6.97 -7.31
CA TRP A 71 -1.40 -6.15 -8.18
C TRP A 71 0.07 -6.17 -7.75
N LEU A 72 0.39 -6.67 -6.55
CA LEU A 72 1.78 -6.90 -6.15
C LEU A 72 2.26 -8.23 -6.75
N PRO A 73 3.56 -8.37 -7.03
CA PRO A 73 4.12 -9.65 -7.48
C PRO A 73 4.09 -10.69 -6.35
N ASP A 74 4.23 -11.96 -6.74
CA ASP A 74 4.22 -13.11 -5.83
C ASP A 74 5.55 -13.31 -5.08
N SER A 75 6.59 -12.55 -5.44
CA SER A 75 7.91 -12.63 -4.79
C SER A 75 8.52 -11.25 -4.57
N SER A 76 9.34 -11.12 -3.53
CA SER A 76 10.00 -9.87 -3.18
C SER A 76 11.11 -9.50 -4.17
N GLU A 77 11.73 -10.48 -4.82
CA GLU A 77 12.75 -10.24 -5.85
C GLU A 77 12.18 -9.43 -7.02
N ALA A 78 10.93 -9.72 -7.42
CA ALA A 78 10.24 -9.00 -8.48
C ALA A 78 9.98 -7.51 -8.14
N LEU A 79 9.95 -7.14 -6.85
CA LEU A 79 9.86 -5.74 -6.43
C LEU A 79 11.18 -4.98 -6.61
N THR A 80 12.31 -5.68 -6.63
CA THR A 80 13.64 -5.06 -6.65
C THR A 80 13.90 -4.30 -7.94
N ALA A 81 13.37 -4.79 -9.06
CA ALA A 81 13.48 -4.17 -10.38
C ALA A 81 12.37 -3.14 -10.66
N MET A 82 11.40 -2.98 -9.74
CA MET A 82 10.23 -2.13 -9.93
C MET A 82 10.47 -0.74 -9.34
N ASP A 83 9.96 0.29 -10.01
CA ASP A 83 10.02 1.66 -9.51
C ASP A 83 9.08 1.84 -8.31
N GLY A 84 9.51 2.58 -7.27
CA GLY A 84 8.71 2.80 -6.07
C GLY A 84 7.36 3.45 -6.33
N THR A 85 7.22 4.27 -7.38
CA THR A 85 5.94 4.90 -7.75
C THR A 85 4.96 3.89 -8.35
N GLU A 86 5.47 2.90 -9.09
CA GLU A 86 4.67 1.76 -9.56
C GLU A 86 4.29 0.84 -8.39
N ILE A 87 5.21 0.56 -7.47
CA ILE A 87 4.91 -0.22 -6.26
C ILE A 87 3.80 0.47 -5.45
N HIS A 88 3.95 1.77 -5.20
CA HIS A 88 2.93 2.59 -4.54
C HIS A 88 1.57 2.46 -5.23
N TYR A 89 1.54 2.57 -6.56
CA TYR A 89 0.32 2.41 -7.34
C TYR A 89 -0.34 1.04 -7.12
N ARG A 90 0.46 -0.03 -7.16
CA ARG A 90 -0.03 -1.41 -6.97
C ARG A 90 -0.61 -1.61 -5.57
N VAL A 91 -0.02 -1.00 -4.54
CA VAL A 91 -0.57 -1.03 -3.17
C VAL A 91 -1.89 -0.26 -3.10
N VAL A 92 -1.96 0.97 -3.63
CA VAL A 92 -3.21 1.76 -3.71
C VAL A 92 -4.30 0.98 -4.45
N SER A 93 -3.96 0.31 -5.56
CA SER A 93 -4.92 -0.44 -6.37
C SER A 93 -5.45 -1.71 -5.71
N ASN A 94 -4.72 -2.30 -4.76
CA ASN A 94 -5.24 -3.38 -3.92
C ASN A 94 -6.15 -2.86 -2.80
N LEU A 95 -6.11 -1.56 -2.51
CA LEU A 95 -6.91 -0.89 -1.48
C LEU A 95 -8.12 -0.14 -2.03
N ALA A 96 -8.06 0.29 -3.30
CA ALA A 96 -9.15 0.95 -3.99
C ALA A 96 -10.31 -0.04 -4.20
N ASP A 97 -11.51 0.39 -3.81
CA ASP A 97 -12.79 -0.34 -3.88
C ASP A 97 -13.16 -0.92 -5.26
N GLU A 98 -12.35 -0.64 -6.30
CA GLU A 98 -12.58 -1.10 -7.67
C GLU A 98 -12.07 -2.53 -7.95
N ARG A 99 -11.38 -3.18 -7.00
CA ARG A 99 -11.30 -4.64 -6.96
C ARG A 99 -12.27 -5.20 -5.92
N TRP A 100 -13.28 -5.87 -6.44
CA TRP A 100 -14.42 -6.51 -5.78
C TRP A 100 -14.04 -7.77 -4.98
N VAL A 101 -12.82 -7.82 -4.43
CA VAL A 101 -12.29 -8.98 -3.71
C VAL A 101 -11.84 -8.50 -2.35
N ASP A 102 -12.70 -8.69 -1.36
CA ASP A 102 -12.28 -8.58 0.03
C ASP A 102 -11.06 -9.48 0.25
N GLY A 103 -10.06 -8.99 0.98
CA GLY A 103 -8.83 -9.76 1.20
C GLY A 103 -7.74 -9.55 0.14
N ALA A 104 -7.87 -8.64 -0.84
CA ALA A 104 -6.85 -8.45 -1.90
C ALA A 104 -5.42 -8.17 -1.37
N LEU A 105 -5.28 -7.47 -0.24
CA LEU A 105 -3.98 -7.30 0.43
C LEU A 105 -3.49 -8.54 1.18
N ASN A 106 -4.38 -9.49 1.54
CA ASN A 106 -4.01 -10.67 2.30
C ASN A 106 -3.04 -11.56 1.50
N GLU A 107 -3.28 -11.77 0.21
CA GLU A 107 -2.38 -12.56 -0.65
C GLU A 107 -0.97 -11.96 -0.70
N ALA A 108 -0.85 -10.62 -0.76
CA ALA A 108 0.45 -9.95 -0.71
C ALA A 108 1.13 -10.05 0.67
N PHE A 109 0.33 -10.12 1.75
CA PHE A 109 0.86 -10.33 3.09
C PHE A 109 1.31 -11.78 3.29
N GLU A 110 0.51 -12.75 2.87
CA GLU A 110 0.80 -14.19 2.89
C GLU A 110 2.06 -14.55 2.11
N ASN A 111 2.21 -13.98 0.91
CA ASN A 111 3.38 -14.20 0.07
C ASN A 111 4.60 -13.37 0.51
N GLY A 112 4.47 -12.58 1.59
CA GLY A 112 5.57 -11.81 2.17
C GLY A 112 6.01 -10.61 1.33
N THR A 113 5.20 -10.14 0.37
CA THR A 113 5.56 -9.02 -0.52
C THR A 113 5.06 -7.67 -0.05
N LEU A 114 4.09 -7.63 0.86
CA LEU A 114 3.53 -6.36 1.37
C LEU A 114 4.56 -5.52 2.14
N ILE A 115 5.30 -6.11 3.08
CA ILE A 115 6.31 -5.37 3.87
C ILE A 115 7.44 -4.84 2.97
N PRO A 116 8.07 -5.66 2.10
CA PRO A 116 9.05 -5.16 1.13
C PRO A 116 8.51 -4.06 0.21
N ALA A 117 7.23 -4.12 -0.20
CA ALA A 117 6.62 -3.06 -0.99
C ALA A 117 6.58 -1.73 -0.23
N LEU A 118 6.16 -1.74 1.05
CA LEU A 118 6.16 -0.55 1.90
C LEU A 118 7.58 -0.02 2.15
N GLU A 119 8.55 -0.91 2.37
CA GLU A 119 9.97 -0.56 2.52
C GLU A 119 10.52 0.16 1.29
N ARG A 120 10.15 -0.30 0.08
CA ARG A 120 10.57 0.35 -1.17
C ARG A 120 9.94 1.73 -1.35
N ILE A 121 8.67 1.89 -1.00
CA ILE A 121 7.99 3.20 -1.01
C ILE A 121 8.69 4.16 -0.05
N ALA A 122 8.96 3.71 1.19
CA ALA A 122 9.62 4.52 2.21
C ALA A 122 11.05 4.92 1.78
N ALA A 123 11.81 4.00 1.19
CA ALA A 123 13.16 4.29 0.69
C ALA A 123 13.17 5.33 -0.44
N GLU A 124 12.05 5.48 -1.15
CA GLU A 124 11.88 6.41 -2.26
C GLU A 124 10.91 7.55 -1.94
N ILE A 125 10.66 7.82 -0.65
CA ILE A 125 9.69 8.83 -0.20
C ILE A 125 9.94 10.22 -0.83
N GLY A 126 11.20 10.56 -1.12
CA GLY A 126 11.57 11.81 -1.80
C GLY A 126 11.10 11.94 -3.25
N LYS A 127 10.61 10.86 -3.87
CA LYS A 127 9.95 10.90 -5.20
C LYS A 127 8.48 11.31 -5.12
N PHE A 128 7.88 11.25 -3.93
CA PHE A 128 6.47 11.53 -3.73
C PHE A 128 6.26 12.94 -3.18
N LYS A 129 5.11 13.52 -3.50
CA LYS A 129 4.59 14.67 -2.78
C LYS A 129 3.59 14.19 -1.75
N LEU A 130 3.58 14.80 -0.57
CA LEU A 130 2.55 14.54 0.42
C LEU A 130 1.25 15.22 -0.03
N ASN A 131 0.16 14.48 -0.01
CA ASN A 131 -1.17 15.05 -0.20
C ASN A 131 -1.41 16.06 0.91
N SER A 132 -1.38 17.34 0.56
CA SER A 132 -1.75 18.40 1.49
C SER A 132 -3.26 18.49 1.50
N SER A 133 -3.86 18.57 2.69
CA SER A 133 -5.29 18.86 2.86
C SER A 133 -5.62 20.25 2.31
N GLN A 134 -5.69 20.43 0.99
CA GLN A 134 -6.40 21.55 0.40
C GLN A 134 -7.83 21.13 0.13
N GLN A 135 -8.68 21.50 1.09
CA GLN A 135 -10.12 21.63 0.92
C GLN A 135 -10.40 22.33 -0.42
N THR A 136 -11.10 21.67 -1.31
CA THR A 136 -11.79 22.36 -2.41
C THR A 136 -13.09 22.96 -1.84
N PRO A 137 -13.43 24.23 -2.15
CA PRO A 137 -14.53 24.96 -1.53
C PRO A 137 -15.93 24.39 -1.83
#